data_AF-A0A954URU6-F1
#
_entry.id   AF-A0A954URU6-F1
#
_cell.length_a   1.000
_cell.length_b   1.000
_cell.length_c   1.000
_cell.angle_alpha   90.00
_cell.angle_beta   90.00
_cell.angle_gamma   90.00
#
_symmetry.space_group_name_H-M   'P 1'
#
loop_
_entity.id
_entity.type
_entity.pdbx_description
1 polymer ?
#
loop_
_entity_poly.entity_id
_entity_poly.type
_entity_poly.pdbx_seq_one_letter_code
_entity_poly.pdbx_strand_id
1 'polypeptide(L)' 'MSLQSMISGLSHAEKLEAMDLLWRELSRVPSDYVSPEWHERILANRGANPEPGKPLPLNEARSEVKERLNARRTQG' A
#
# COMPACT_ATOMS: atom_id res chain seq x y z
N MET A 1 -25.79 9.84 16.29
CA MET A 1 -24.31 9.74 16.41
C MET A 1 -23.71 9.74 15.02
N SER A 2 -22.62 10.47 14.77
CA SER A 2 -21.93 10.45 13.48
C SER A 2 -20.88 9.34 13.44
N LEU A 3 -20.55 8.84 12.25
CA LEU A 3 -19.45 7.87 12.08
C LEU A 3 -18.13 8.41 12.66
N GLN A 4 -17.90 9.71 12.50
CA GLN A 4 -16.73 10.39 13.05
C GLN A 4 -16.70 10.34 14.58
N SER A 5 -17.85 10.53 15.26
CA SER A 5 -17.91 10.39 16.72
C SER A 5 -17.64 8.97 17.20
N MET A 6 -18.03 7.95 16.43
CA MET A 6 -17.77 6.54 16.78
C MET A 6 -16.29 6.20 16.62
N ILE A 7 -15.66 6.58 15.51
CA ILE A 7 -14.24 6.32 15.25
C ILE A 7 -13.35 7.06 16.26
N SER A 8 -13.71 8.29 16.64
CA SER A 8 -12.95 9.06 17.62
C SER A 8 -12.94 8.42 19.01
N GLY A 9 -13.98 7.67 19.37
CA GLY A 9 -14.09 6.97 20.65
C GLY A 9 -13.25 5.68 20.74
N LEU A 10 -12.77 5.16 19.61
CA LEU A 10 -11.95 3.95 19.58
C LEU A 10 -10.53 4.23 20.09
N SER A 11 -10.00 3.29 20.86
CA SER A 11 -8.56 3.20 21.17
C SER A 11 -7.74 2.93 19.90
N HIS A 12 -6.42 3.02 20.01
CA HIS A 12 -5.54 2.73 18.88
C HIS A 12 -5.68 1.28 18.37
N ALA A 13 -5.76 0.31 19.28
CA ALA A 13 -5.92 -1.09 18.91
C ALA A 13 -7.26 -1.36 18.22
N GLU A 14 -8.35 -0.79 18.74
CA GLU A 14 -9.68 -0.91 18.14
C GLU A 14 -9.78 -0.24 16.77
N LYS A 15 -9.03 0.86 16.54
CA LYS A 15 -8.94 1.47 15.20
C LYS A 15 -8.29 0.53 14.19
N LEU A 16 -7.23 -0.17 14.59
CA LEU A 16 -6.57 -1.14 13.73
C LEU A 16 -7.49 -2.33 13.42
N GLU A 17 -8.17 -2.86 14.43
CA GLU A 17 -9.15 -3.94 14.25
C GLU A 17 -10.32 -3.50 13.36
N ALA A 18 -10.83 -2.28 13.55
CA ALA A 18 -11.86 -1.71 12.70
C ALA A 18 -11.40 -1.55 11.24
N MET A 19 -10.13 -1.15 11.02
CA MET A 19 -9.56 -1.08 9.66
C MET A 19 -9.51 -2.46 9.00
N ASP A 20 -9.12 -3.51 9.72
CA ASP A 20 -9.08 -4.88 9.18
C ASP A 20 -10.48 -5.41 8.83
N LEU A 21 -11.46 -5.17 9.71
CA LEU A 21 -12.85 -5.57 9.47
C LEU A 21 -13.44 -4.85 8.26
N LEU A 22 -13.23 -3.53 8.18
CA LEU A 22 -13.65 -2.72 7.03
C LEU A 22 -12.97 -3.22 5.76
N TRP A 23 -11.65 -3.43 5.80
CA TRP A 23 -10.89 -3.92 4.65
C TRP A 23 -11.42 -5.26 4.14
N ARG A 24 -11.71 -6.21 5.05
CA ARG A 24 -12.27 -7.52 4.70
C ARG A 24 -13.63 -7.40 4.01
N GLU A 25 -14.48 -6.50 4.50
CA GLU A 25 -15.81 -6.28 3.92
C GLU A 25 -15.74 -5.64 2.54
N LEU A 26 -14.96 -4.56 2.40
CA LEU A 26 -14.75 -3.88 1.11
C LEU A 26 -14.11 -4.82 0.07
N SER A 27 -13.25 -5.72 0.50
CA SER A 27 -12.58 -6.70 -0.38
C SER A 27 -13.49 -7.86 -0.81
N ARG A 28 -14.70 -8.01 -0.24
CA ARG A 28 -15.59 -9.13 -0.55
C ARG A 28 -16.14 -9.10 -1.97
N VAL A 29 -16.33 -7.90 -2.52
CA VAL A 29 -16.78 -7.69 -3.90
C VAL A 29 -15.91 -6.62 -4.56
N PRO A 30 -14.68 -6.97 -5.01
CA PRO A 30 -13.74 -5.99 -5.55
C PRO A 30 -14.26 -5.25 -6.79
N SER A 31 -15.19 -5.86 -7.53
CA SER A 31 -15.81 -5.26 -8.72
C SER A 31 -16.73 -4.07 -8.43
N ASP A 32 -17.21 -3.93 -7.19
CA ASP A 32 -18.09 -2.81 -6.81
C ASP A 32 -17.31 -1.50 -6.65
N TYR A 33 -15.98 -1.60 -6.55
CA TYR A 33 -15.08 -0.47 -6.45
C TYR A 33 -14.44 -0.19 -7.80
N VAL A 34 -15.10 0.66 -8.59
CA VAL A 34 -14.53 1.16 -9.84
C VAL A 34 -13.32 2.03 -9.50
N SER A 35 -12.16 1.70 -10.09
CA SER A 35 -10.98 2.55 -10.00
C SER A 35 -11.31 3.93 -10.56
N PRO A 36 -10.92 5.03 -9.89
CA PRO A 36 -11.11 6.37 -10.45
C PRO A 36 -10.43 6.51 -11.83
N GLU A 37 -10.99 7.32 -12.72
CA GLU A 37 -10.44 7.52 -14.08
C GLU A 37 -8.96 7.93 -14.09
N TRP A 38 -8.52 8.69 -13.08
CA TRP A 38 -7.12 9.08 -12.98
C TRP A 38 -6.17 7.90 -12.76
N HIS A 39 -6.64 6.79 -12.20
CA HIS A 39 -5.82 5.64 -11.85
C HIS A 39 -5.25 4.97 -13.10
N GLU A 40 -6.07 4.79 -14.13
CA GLU A 40 -5.63 4.24 -15.42
C GLU A 40 -4.55 5.11 -16.07
N ARG A 41 -4.74 6.44 -16.03
CA ARG A 41 -3.75 7.40 -16.55
C ARG A 41 -2.41 7.29 -15.84
N ILE A 42 -2.41 7.10 -14.51
CA ILE A 42 -1.17 6.91 -13.74
C ILE A 42 -0.50 5.58 -14.09
N LEU A 43 -1.26 4.50 -14.22
CA LEU A 43 -0.70 3.19 -14.61
C LEU A 43 -0.08 3.24 -16.01
N ALA A 44 -0.77 3.87 -16.97
CA ALA A 44 -0.24 4.06 -18.32
C ALA A 44 1.04 4.91 -18.31
N ASN A 45 1.07 6.00 -17.54
CA ASN A 45 2.26 6.84 -17.42
C ASN A 45 3.46 6.09 -16.82
N ARG A 46 3.24 5.31 -15.75
CA ARG A 46 4.28 4.49 -15.11
C ARG A 46 4.78 3.35 -16.00
N GLY A 47 3.88 2.75 -16.78
CA GLY A 47 4.26 1.72 -17.76
C GLY A 47 5.08 2.28 -18.93
N ALA A 48 4.77 3.50 -19.38
CA ALA A 48 5.48 4.18 -20.46
C ALA A 48 6.83 4.78 -20.04
N ASN A 49 7.00 5.07 -18.75
CA ASN A 49 8.24 5.60 -18.18
C ASN A 49 8.70 4.72 -17.02
N PRO A 50 9.18 3.48 -17.32
CA PRO A 50 9.74 2.65 -16.26
C PRO A 50 10.93 3.37 -15.64
N GLU A 51 11.00 3.36 -14.31
CA GLU A 51 12.20 3.82 -13.59
C GLU A 51 13.45 3.19 -14.22
N PRO A 52 14.54 3.94 -14.43
CA PRO A 52 15.75 3.40 -15.02
C PRO A 52 16.33 2.30 -14.13
N GLY A 53 16.05 1.05 -14.49
CA GLY A 53 16.48 -0.15 -13.77
C GLY A 53 15.90 -1.41 -14.40
N LYS A 54 16.68 -2.49 -14.47
CA LYS A 54 16.18 -3.78 -14.95
C LYS A 54 15.13 -4.28 -13.94
N PRO A 55 13.91 -4.65 -14.36
CA PRO A 55 12.96 -5.27 -13.46
C PRO A 55 13.56 -6.57 -12.92
N LEU A 56 13.68 -6.67 -11.60
CA LEU A 56 14.19 -7.84 -10.91
C LEU A 56 13.02 -8.70 -10.41
N PRO A 57 13.17 -10.05 -10.40
CA PRO A 57 12.29 -10.91 -9.63
C PRO A 57 12.17 -10.43 -8.18
N LEU A 58 10.99 -10.56 -7.57
CA LEU A 58 10.68 -10.01 -6.25
C LEU A 58 11.72 -10.40 -5.17
N ASN A 59 12.22 -11.63 -5.21
CA ASN A 59 13.22 -12.10 -4.25
C ASN A 59 14.56 -11.37 -4.41
N GLU A 60 14.98 -11.11 -5.64
CA GLU A 60 16.22 -10.38 -5.94
C GLU A 60 16.08 -8.90 -5.53
N ALA A 61 14.95 -8.27 -5.87
CA ALA A 61 14.66 -6.89 -5.45
C ALA A 61 14.66 -6.74 -3.92
N ARG A 62 14.10 -7.71 -3.19
CA ARG A 62 14.10 -7.72 -1.72
C ARG A 62 15.51 -7.84 -1.14
N SER A 63 16.35 -8.70 -1.71
CA SER A 63 17.75 -8.86 -1.29
C SER A 63 18.53 -7.57 -1.49
N GLU A 64 18.38 -6.92 -2.64
CA GLU A 64 19.06 -5.67 -2.96
C GLU A 64 18.67 -4.54 -1.97
N VAL A 65 17.38 -4.40 -1.67
CA VAL A 65 16.91 -3.41 -0.68
C VAL A 65 17.48 -3.72 0.71
N LYS A 66 17.53 -5.00 1.11
CA LYS A 66 18.09 -5.42 2.40
C LYS A 66 19.57 -5.10 2.51
N GLU A 67 20.36 -5.39 1.47
CA GLU A 67 21.78 -5.07 1.41
C GLU A 67 22.02 -3.56 1.50
N ARG A 68 21.24 -2.76 0.76
CA ARG A 68 21.32 -1.30 0.78
C ARG A 68 21.03 -0.72 2.17
N LEU A 69 20.04 -1.27 2.88
CA LEU A 69 19.72 -0.86 4.25
C LEU A 69 20.82 -1.25 5.24
N ASN A 70 21.40 -2.45 5.10
CA ASN A 70 22.50 -2.90 5.94
C ASN A 70 23.76 -2.04 5.75
N ALA A 71 24.12 -1.73 4.49
CA ALA A 71 25.26 -0.88 4.17
C ALA A 71 25.15 0.52 4.80
N ARG A 72 23.95 1.11 4.81
CA ARG A 72 23.68 2.39 5.48
C ARG A 72 23.85 2.31 7.01
N ARG A 73 23.51 1.17 7.62
CA ARG A 73 23.64 0.96 9.07
C ARG A 73 25.08 0.73 9.52
N THR A 74 25.93 0.20 8.65
CA THR A 74 27.35 -0.03 8.94
C THR A 74 28.23 1.20 8.68
N GLN A 75 27.70 2.25 8.05
CA GLN A 75 28.42 3.50 7.75
C GLN A 75 28.12 4.65 8.72
N GLY A 76 27.19 4.47 9.66
CA GLY A 76 26.90 5.41 10.75
C GLY A 76 27.36 4.86 12.08
#